data_AF-A0A2D6HHJ9-F1
#
_entry.id   AF-A0A2D6HHJ9-F1
#
_cell.length_a   1.000
_cell.length_b   1.000
_cell.length_c   1.000
_cell.angle_alpha   90.00
_cell.angle_beta   90.00
_cell.angle_gamma   90.00
#
_symmetry.space_group_name_H-M   'P 1'
#
loop_
_entity.id
_entity.type
_entity.pdbx_description
1 polymer ?
#
loop_
_entity_poly.entity_id
_entity_poly.type
_entity_poly.pdbx_seq_one_letter_code
_entity_poly.pdbx_strand_id
1 'polypeptide(L)'
;MGSLTAELSDLSVAIEDVARDSGLDFFDVSFELLDARDVNAIASYGGFPVRYPSWRFGMEYERLEKGYRFGLSKIYELVINNDPTYAYLVSSNSLMEQKLVMAHVFGHADFFKHNVWFQPTERQMVDVMASHGTRMRRYVDAFGQDCVERFLDLALALDTLIDPYLPVRHLRGGAPVEGREDHLSRAKRSLDRACSSPVERRLAPVGRAPAPAPGGPTFDVLGFLAEGADLDEWQRDVLRMVRAEAHYFAPQRMTKIMNEGWASFWHSRILTRGVLEVEEIVDFADCHSGATATAPGQLNPYKLGIDLFRYAEEKGMDLFELRALHNDVSFIDAVVDEEFAERSRLFVYARNSRTGRTEVVPRDWREIKEELLRSLSWGGLPRIELADVDHDGRGELLLRHHFDGRELQLDQAGELLVQLASLWGRPVHLLTREEGGGRRLTADGGEVRLVEVPGGGETIDRGEGLRAG
;
A
#
# COMPACT_ATOMS: atom_id res chain seq x y z
N MET A 1 26.82 3.59 -7.24
CA MET A 1 26.18 2.27 -7.12
C MET A 1 27.27 1.23 -7.21
N GLY A 2 27.48 0.48 -6.12
CA GLY A 2 28.56 -0.49 -6.00
C GLY A 2 28.16 -1.82 -6.61
N SER A 3 28.99 -2.36 -7.50
CA SER A 3 28.84 -3.74 -7.97
C SER A 3 28.99 -4.71 -6.80
N LEU A 4 28.30 -5.85 -6.87
CA LEU A 4 28.53 -6.94 -5.94
C LEU A 4 30.00 -7.34 -5.91
N THR A 5 30.46 -7.85 -4.76
CA THR A 5 31.73 -8.58 -4.68
C THR A 5 31.59 -9.88 -5.46
N ALA A 6 32.71 -10.47 -5.89
CA ALA A 6 32.69 -11.75 -6.62
C ALA A 6 31.97 -12.84 -5.81
N GLU A 7 32.24 -12.93 -4.50
CA GLU A 7 31.59 -13.87 -3.59
C GLU A 7 30.06 -13.70 -3.52
N LEU A 8 29.58 -12.45 -3.40
CA LEU A 8 28.13 -12.18 -3.36
C LEU A 8 27.47 -12.44 -4.72
N SER A 9 28.19 -12.23 -5.82
CA SER A 9 27.72 -12.56 -7.17
C SER A 9 27.56 -14.07 -7.36
N ASP A 10 28.54 -14.86 -6.90
CA ASP A 10 28.46 -16.32 -6.96
C ASP A 10 27.31 -16.84 -6.09
N LEU A 11 27.14 -16.26 -4.90
CA LEU A 11 26.00 -16.57 -4.02
C LEU A 11 24.66 -16.22 -4.65
N SER A 12 24.53 -15.05 -5.28
CA SER A 12 23.26 -14.67 -5.92
C SER A 12 22.85 -15.66 -7.01
N VAL A 13 23.81 -16.14 -7.81
CA VAL A 13 23.56 -17.16 -8.85
C VAL A 13 23.15 -18.49 -8.23
N ALA A 14 23.88 -18.96 -7.21
CA ALA A 14 23.53 -20.21 -6.53
C ALA A 14 22.13 -20.17 -5.88
N ILE A 15 21.75 -19.04 -5.29
CA ILE A 15 20.41 -18.85 -4.71
C ILE A 15 19.36 -18.78 -5.82
N GLU A 16 19.66 -18.11 -6.93
CA GLU A 16 18.76 -18.04 -8.10
C GLU A 16 18.45 -19.43 -8.65
N ASP A 17 19.47 -20.27 -8.83
CA ASP A 17 19.32 -21.64 -9.33
C ASP A 17 18.37 -22.45 -8.43
N VAL A 18 18.57 -22.40 -7.12
CA VAL A 18 17.69 -23.08 -6.14
C VAL A 18 16.27 -22.50 -6.15
N ALA A 19 16.12 -21.20 -6.36
CA ALA A 19 14.82 -20.54 -6.46
C ALA A 19 14.05 -21.00 -7.71
N ARG A 20 14.72 -21.08 -8.88
CA ARG A 20 14.13 -21.58 -10.12
C ARG A 20 13.81 -23.07 -10.05
N ASP A 21 14.71 -23.88 -9.48
CA ASP A 21 14.48 -25.32 -9.25
C ASP A 21 13.30 -25.58 -8.30
N SER A 22 13.04 -24.64 -7.39
CA SER A 22 11.89 -24.67 -6.49
C SER A 22 10.55 -24.32 -7.17
N GLY A 23 10.58 -23.92 -8.45
CA GLY A 23 9.41 -23.57 -9.25
C GLY A 23 9.02 -22.09 -9.22
N LEU A 24 9.90 -21.21 -8.72
CA LEU A 24 9.69 -19.77 -8.79
C LEU A 24 10.02 -19.23 -10.18
N ASP A 25 9.25 -18.25 -10.63
CA ASP A 25 9.48 -17.56 -11.90
C ASP A 25 9.43 -16.04 -11.68
N PHE A 26 10.49 -15.35 -12.08
CA PHE A 26 10.68 -13.92 -11.82
C PHE A 26 11.37 -13.24 -13.01
N PHE A 27 11.41 -11.91 -13.00
CA PHE A 27 12.27 -11.14 -13.92
C PHE A 27 13.72 -11.23 -13.45
N ASP A 28 14.66 -10.88 -14.32
CA ASP A 28 16.08 -10.82 -13.94
C ASP A 28 16.25 -9.89 -12.74
N VAL A 29 16.98 -10.33 -11.72
CA VAL A 29 17.20 -9.57 -10.48
C VAL A 29 18.60 -8.96 -10.50
N SER A 30 18.67 -7.63 -10.49
CA SER A 30 19.91 -6.87 -10.39
C SER A 30 20.14 -6.44 -8.94
N PHE A 31 21.06 -7.12 -8.27
CA PHE A 31 21.50 -6.76 -6.93
C PHE A 31 22.58 -5.67 -6.95
N GLU A 32 22.42 -4.66 -6.11
CA GLU A 32 23.43 -3.62 -5.88
C GLU A 32 23.79 -3.53 -4.41
N LEU A 33 25.09 -3.39 -4.12
CA LEU A 33 25.58 -3.26 -2.75
C LEU A 33 25.74 -1.79 -2.38
N LEU A 34 25.04 -1.35 -1.35
CA LEU A 34 25.01 0.02 -0.87
C LEU A 34 25.38 0.10 0.61
N ASP A 35 25.92 1.24 1.05
CA ASP A 35 26.07 1.49 2.48
C ASP A 35 24.74 1.92 3.13
N ALA A 36 24.70 1.93 4.46
CA ALA A 36 23.47 2.27 5.18
C ALA A 36 22.98 3.70 4.87
N ARG A 37 23.87 4.63 4.53
CA ARG A 37 23.51 6.01 4.20
C ARG A 37 22.80 6.06 2.85
N ASP A 38 23.36 5.40 1.84
CA ASP A 38 22.82 5.33 0.50
C ASP A 38 21.48 4.58 0.47
N VAL A 39 21.35 3.49 1.24
CA VAL A 39 20.07 2.77 1.39
C VAL A 39 19.00 3.67 2.00
N ASN A 40 19.32 4.41 3.06
CA ASN A 40 18.38 5.36 3.66
C ASN A 40 17.99 6.48 2.67
N ALA A 41 18.94 6.96 1.85
CA ALA A 41 18.68 7.95 0.82
C ALA A 41 17.72 7.42 -0.25
N ILE A 42 17.98 6.23 -0.80
CA ILE A 42 17.11 5.62 -1.81
C ILE A 42 15.73 5.26 -1.23
N ALA A 43 15.69 4.74 0.00
CA ALA A 43 14.44 4.44 0.70
C ALA A 43 13.60 5.70 0.92
N SER A 44 14.22 6.86 1.20
CA SER A 44 13.50 8.13 1.34
C SER A 44 12.81 8.57 0.04
N TYR A 45 13.34 8.17 -1.13
CA TYR A 45 12.71 8.37 -2.43
C TYR A 45 11.71 7.27 -2.81
N GLY A 46 11.47 6.30 -1.92
CA GLY A 46 10.56 5.18 -2.14
C GLY A 46 11.17 4.05 -2.97
N GLY A 47 12.50 3.87 -2.93
CA GLY A 47 13.18 2.82 -3.69
C GLY A 47 13.94 3.31 -4.90
N PHE A 48 13.69 4.53 -5.37
CA PHE A 48 14.19 4.98 -6.66
C PHE A 48 15.46 5.84 -6.52
N PRO A 49 16.49 5.62 -7.37
CA PRO A 49 17.73 6.39 -7.30
C PRO A 49 17.56 7.84 -7.76
N VAL A 50 16.58 8.08 -8.63
CA VAL A 50 16.25 9.40 -9.15
C VAL A 50 14.77 9.64 -8.98
N ARG A 51 14.45 10.72 -8.27
CA ARG A 51 13.10 11.28 -8.16
C ARG A 51 13.21 12.81 -8.17
N TYR A 52 12.09 13.50 -8.35
CA TYR A 52 12.07 14.96 -8.21
C TYR A 52 12.45 15.36 -6.76
N PRO A 53 13.10 16.53 -6.57
CA PRO A 53 13.40 17.01 -5.23
C PRO A 53 12.12 17.43 -4.51
N SER A 54 12.02 17.11 -3.21
CA SER A 54 10.99 17.62 -2.30
C SER A 54 11.53 17.54 -0.87
N TRP A 55 11.22 18.54 -0.05
CA TRP A 55 11.59 18.56 1.36
C TRP A 55 11.03 17.34 2.13
N ARG A 56 9.89 16.77 1.71
CA ARG A 56 9.28 15.55 2.30
C ARG A 56 10.26 14.38 2.30
N PHE A 57 11.03 14.21 1.21
CA PHE A 57 12.03 13.15 1.12
C PHE A 57 13.24 13.42 2.02
N GLY A 58 13.63 14.69 2.19
CA GLY A 58 14.67 15.08 3.14
C GLY A 58 14.28 14.80 4.59
N MET A 59 13.03 15.10 4.97
CA MET A 59 12.49 14.75 6.29
C MET A 59 12.48 13.24 6.51
N GLU A 60 12.06 12.48 5.50
CA GLU A 60 12.01 11.03 5.59
C GLU A 60 13.41 10.43 5.71
N TYR A 61 14.39 10.95 4.97
CA TYR A 61 15.79 10.57 5.13
C TYR A 61 16.30 10.81 6.55
N GLU A 62 16.04 12.00 7.13
CA GLU A 62 16.43 12.32 8.51
C GLU A 62 15.77 11.37 9.53
N ARG A 63 14.52 10.96 9.28
CA ARG A 63 13.81 9.98 10.11
C ARG A 63 14.47 8.59 10.03
N LEU A 64 14.77 8.13 8.82
CA LEU A 64 15.39 6.82 8.57
C LEU A 64 16.84 6.76 9.10
N GLU A 65 17.64 7.80 8.84
CA GLU A 65 19.03 7.88 9.30
C GLU A 65 19.12 7.86 10.84
N LYS A 66 18.28 8.65 11.52
CA LYS A 66 18.22 8.64 13.00
C LYS A 66 17.72 7.30 13.52
N GLY A 67 16.69 6.72 12.90
CA GLY A 67 16.19 5.40 13.24
C GLY A 67 17.28 4.33 13.20
N TYR A 68 18.09 4.34 12.14
CA TYR A 68 19.25 3.46 12.00
C TYR A 68 20.34 3.75 13.05
N ARG A 69 20.73 5.03 13.20
CA ARG A 69 21.80 5.46 14.10
C ARG A 69 21.51 5.13 15.57
N PHE A 70 20.25 5.18 15.98
CA PHE A 70 19.80 4.82 17.33
C PHE A 70 19.41 3.34 17.47
N GLY A 71 19.55 2.52 16.42
CA GLY A 71 19.21 1.09 16.44
C GLY A 71 17.71 0.82 16.56
N LEU A 72 16.85 1.77 16.22
CA LEU A 72 15.39 1.65 16.26
C LEU A 72 14.82 0.96 15.01
N SER A 73 15.52 1.07 13.88
CA SER A 73 15.09 0.48 12.61
C SER A 73 16.28 0.14 11.73
N LYS A 74 16.27 -1.04 11.11
CA LYS A 74 17.25 -1.47 10.11
C LYS A 74 16.50 -1.88 8.85
N ILE A 75 16.87 -1.28 7.71
CA ILE A 75 16.43 -1.71 6.39
C ILE A 75 17.38 -2.83 5.98
N TYR A 76 16.88 -4.04 5.80
CA TYR A 76 17.71 -5.18 5.36
C TYR A 76 17.84 -5.23 3.85
N GLU A 77 16.79 -4.79 3.16
CA GLU A 77 16.66 -4.83 1.71
C GLU A 77 15.73 -3.72 1.22
N LEU A 78 15.84 -3.40 -0.07
CA LEU A 78 14.85 -2.62 -0.77
C LEU A 78 14.68 -3.16 -2.21
N VAL A 79 13.53 -3.75 -2.52
CA VAL A 79 13.19 -4.25 -3.88
C VAL A 79 12.27 -3.29 -4.64
N ILE A 80 12.59 -3.05 -5.91
CA ILE A 80 11.74 -2.35 -6.86
C ILE A 80 11.12 -3.34 -7.85
N ASN A 81 9.80 -3.32 -7.98
CA ASN A 81 9.09 -4.00 -9.06
C ASN A 81 9.36 -3.29 -10.40
N ASN A 82 10.36 -3.78 -11.11
CA ASN A 82 10.78 -3.31 -12.43
C ASN A 82 11.22 -4.53 -13.26
N ASP A 83 11.37 -4.38 -14.57
CA ASP A 83 11.95 -5.37 -15.47
C ASP A 83 13.23 -4.77 -16.10
N PRO A 84 14.44 -5.11 -15.61
CA PRO A 84 14.74 -6.08 -14.55
C PRO A 84 14.36 -5.58 -13.15
N THR A 85 14.18 -6.49 -12.20
CA THR A 85 13.90 -6.19 -10.79
C THR A 85 15.18 -5.67 -10.14
N TYR A 86 15.13 -4.50 -9.51
CA TYR A 86 16.27 -3.94 -8.79
C TYR A 86 16.15 -4.24 -7.30
N ALA A 87 17.25 -4.69 -6.69
CA ALA A 87 17.30 -4.95 -5.26
C ALA A 87 18.58 -4.37 -4.65
N TYR A 88 18.44 -3.66 -3.54
CA TYR A 88 19.57 -3.06 -2.85
C TYR A 88 19.91 -3.84 -1.57
N LEU A 89 21.14 -4.33 -1.52
CA LEU A 89 21.73 -4.98 -0.36
C LEU A 89 22.50 -3.98 0.49
N VAL A 90 22.46 -4.16 1.81
CA VAL A 90 23.21 -3.30 2.74
C VAL A 90 24.56 -3.92 3.06
N SER A 91 25.65 -3.18 2.88
CA SER A 91 27.03 -3.66 3.08
C SER A 91 27.38 -3.99 4.53
N SER A 92 26.62 -3.48 5.50
CA SER A 92 26.79 -3.80 6.92
C SER A 92 26.15 -5.12 7.33
N ASN A 93 25.42 -5.79 6.42
CA ASN A 93 24.81 -7.08 6.70
C ASN A 93 25.86 -8.19 6.79
N SER A 94 25.66 -9.14 7.71
CA SER A 94 26.45 -10.37 7.79
C SER A 94 26.25 -11.23 6.54
N LEU A 95 27.16 -12.17 6.27
CA LEU A 95 27.01 -13.08 5.12
C LEU A 95 25.68 -13.87 5.17
N MET A 96 25.27 -14.28 6.36
CA MET A 96 23.98 -14.94 6.58
C MET A 96 22.79 -14.03 6.25
N GLU A 97 22.84 -12.78 6.71
CA GLU A 97 21.82 -11.78 6.38
C GLU A 97 21.78 -11.52 4.86
N GLN A 98 22.93 -11.49 4.17
CA GLN A 98 22.97 -11.36 2.70
C GLN A 98 22.28 -12.55 2.01
N LYS A 99 22.61 -13.79 2.40
CA LYS A 99 21.95 -15.00 1.87
C LYS A 99 20.43 -14.94 2.09
N LEU A 100 20.01 -14.56 3.30
CA LEU A 100 18.60 -14.46 3.65
C LEU A 100 17.88 -13.41 2.81
N VAL A 101 18.47 -12.23 2.69
CA VAL A 101 17.91 -11.14 1.88
C VAL A 101 17.81 -11.54 0.42
N MET A 102 18.88 -12.07 -0.19
CA MET A 102 18.86 -12.50 -1.60
C MET A 102 17.74 -13.52 -1.85
N ALA A 103 17.62 -14.54 -1.00
CA ALA A 103 16.56 -15.53 -1.11
C ALA A 103 15.15 -14.93 -0.91
N HIS A 104 15.02 -13.91 -0.05
CA HIS A 104 13.78 -13.16 0.17
C HIS A 104 13.39 -12.33 -1.05
N VAL A 105 14.35 -11.63 -1.66
CA VAL A 105 14.16 -10.82 -2.87
C VAL A 105 13.62 -11.66 -4.03
N PHE A 106 14.12 -12.88 -4.24
CA PHE A 106 13.58 -13.77 -5.27
C PHE A 106 12.11 -14.12 -5.03
N GLY A 107 11.72 -14.29 -3.76
CA GLY A 107 10.31 -14.46 -3.39
C GLY A 107 9.47 -13.23 -3.75
N HIS A 108 9.95 -12.02 -3.45
CA HIS A 108 9.26 -10.78 -3.87
C HIS A 108 9.17 -10.65 -5.39
N ALA A 109 10.27 -10.90 -6.11
CA ALA A 109 10.31 -10.79 -7.56
C ALA A 109 9.29 -11.75 -8.22
N ASP A 110 9.18 -12.97 -7.70
CA ASP A 110 8.17 -13.94 -8.14
C ASP A 110 6.75 -13.47 -7.84
N PHE A 111 6.52 -12.90 -6.66
CA PHE A 111 5.24 -12.32 -6.26
C PHE A 111 4.81 -11.17 -7.19
N PHE A 112 5.70 -10.22 -7.44
CA PHE A 112 5.45 -9.04 -8.28
C PHE A 112 5.15 -9.40 -9.74
N LYS A 113 5.77 -10.47 -10.26
CA LYS A 113 5.54 -10.94 -11.63
C LYS A 113 4.14 -11.54 -11.80
N HIS A 114 3.63 -12.22 -10.78
CA HIS A 114 2.46 -13.09 -10.93
C HIS A 114 1.18 -12.62 -10.26
N ASN A 115 1.26 -11.75 -9.26
CA ASN A 115 0.09 -11.27 -8.56
C ASN A 115 -0.72 -10.27 -9.41
N VAL A 116 -2.04 -10.48 -9.51
CA VAL A 116 -2.97 -9.67 -10.31
C VAL A 116 -2.94 -8.18 -9.97
N TRP A 117 -2.56 -7.82 -8.74
CA TRP A 117 -2.48 -6.43 -8.29
C TRP A 117 -1.27 -5.70 -8.85
N PHE A 118 -0.21 -6.42 -9.22
CA PHE A 118 0.99 -5.85 -9.83
C PHE A 118 0.93 -5.83 -11.36
N GLN A 119 0.01 -6.58 -11.98
CA GLN A 119 -0.19 -6.54 -13.44
C GLN A 119 -0.39 -5.14 -14.05
N PRO A 120 -1.14 -4.20 -13.44
CA PRO A 120 -1.34 -2.87 -14.03
C PRO A 120 -0.18 -1.91 -13.74
N THR A 121 0.81 -2.32 -12.95
CA THR A 121 1.95 -1.46 -12.61
C THR A 121 2.91 -1.31 -13.79
N GLU A 122 3.51 -0.12 -13.90
CA GLU A 122 4.56 0.12 -14.88
C GLU A 122 5.81 -0.72 -14.55
N ARG A 123 6.35 -1.41 -15.55
CA ARG A 123 7.52 -2.30 -15.41
C ARG A 123 8.84 -1.58 -15.68
N GLN A 124 8.80 -0.37 -16.23
CA GLN A 124 9.95 0.52 -16.39
C GLN A 124 9.83 1.74 -15.46
N MET A 125 9.48 1.50 -14.19
CA MET A 125 9.18 2.60 -13.27
C MET A 125 10.42 3.46 -12.96
N VAL A 126 11.64 2.90 -13.04
CA VAL A 126 12.88 3.67 -12.89
C VAL A 126 12.97 4.79 -13.93
N ASP A 127 12.64 4.49 -15.19
CA ASP A 127 12.64 5.47 -16.28
C ASP A 127 11.51 6.49 -16.15
N VAL A 128 10.33 6.05 -15.68
CA VAL A 128 9.21 6.94 -15.40
C VAL A 128 9.55 7.95 -14.30
N MET A 129 10.14 7.50 -13.19
CA MET A 129 10.57 8.38 -12.09
C MET A 129 11.65 9.37 -12.55
N ALA A 130 12.60 8.93 -13.38
CA ALA A 130 13.62 9.81 -13.96
C ALA A 130 13.00 10.84 -14.93
N SER A 131 12.02 10.43 -15.72
CA SER A 131 11.24 11.30 -16.61
C SER A 131 10.44 12.33 -15.82
N HIS A 132 9.81 11.93 -14.71
CA HIS A 132 9.12 12.83 -13.78
C HIS A 132 10.07 13.87 -13.21
N GLY A 133 11.26 13.46 -12.75
CA GLY A 133 12.30 14.36 -12.28
C GLY A 133 12.75 15.36 -13.35
N THR A 134 12.85 14.94 -14.61
CA THR A 134 13.22 15.83 -15.73
C THR A 134 12.13 16.84 -16.05
N ARG A 135 10.86 16.43 -16.05
CA ARG A 135 9.72 17.33 -16.24
C ARG A 135 9.62 18.34 -15.11
N MET A 136 9.80 17.89 -13.87
CA MET A 136 9.80 18.78 -12.70
C MET A 136 10.88 19.87 -12.80
N ARG A 137 12.11 19.51 -13.19
CA ARG A 137 13.18 20.49 -13.42
C ARG A 137 12.81 21.54 -14.46
N ARG A 138 12.18 21.13 -15.57
CA ARG A 138 11.69 22.08 -16.59
C ARG A 138 10.64 23.04 -16.04
N TYR A 139 9.74 22.56 -15.17
CA TYR A 139 8.77 23.43 -14.52
C TYR A 139 9.44 24.38 -13.54
N VAL A 140 10.45 23.92 -12.79
CA VAL A 140 11.25 24.78 -11.90
C VAL A 140 11.96 25.89 -12.69
N ASP A 141 12.55 25.55 -13.84
CA ASP A 141 13.22 26.53 -14.71
C ASP A 141 12.24 27.57 -15.29
N ALA A 142 10.99 27.17 -15.57
CA ALA A 142 9.98 28.02 -16.18
C ALA A 142 9.20 28.89 -15.17
N PHE A 143 8.85 28.33 -14.00
CA PHE A 143 7.93 28.94 -13.03
C PHE A 143 8.60 29.31 -11.69
N GLY A 144 9.86 28.91 -11.50
CA GLY A 144 10.61 29.13 -10.27
C GLY A 144 10.40 28.01 -9.24
N GLN A 145 11.42 27.77 -8.41
CA GLN A 145 11.45 26.68 -7.43
C GLN A 145 10.28 26.76 -6.44
N ASP A 146 10.11 27.89 -5.75
CA ASP A 146 9.11 28.01 -4.69
C ASP A 146 7.67 27.81 -5.20
N CYS A 147 7.39 28.19 -6.45
CA CYS A 147 6.07 28.00 -7.05
C CYS A 147 5.77 26.52 -7.26
N VAL A 148 6.71 25.80 -7.86
CA VAL A 148 6.58 24.39 -8.18
C VAL A 148 6.60 23.53 -6.92
N GLU A 149 7.48 23.84 -5.95
CA GLU A 149 7.59 23.11 -4.69
C GLU A 149 6.30 23.20 -3.86
N ARG A 150 5.71 24.41 -3.73
CA ARG A 150 4.40 24.56 -3.05
C ARG A 150 3.30 23.74 -3.70
N PHE A 151 3.26 23.71 -5.04
CA PHE A 151 2.25 22.95 -5.76
C PHE A 151 2.50 21.43 -5.65
N LEU A 152 3.76 21.01 -5.70
CA LEU A 152 4.14 19.61 -5.52
C LEU A 152 3.81 19.10 -4.12
N ASP A 153 4.07 19.89 -3.08
CA ASP A 153 3.73 19.55 -1.70
C ASP A 153 2.23 19.35 -1.53
N LEU A 154 1.44 20.22 -2.16
CA LEU A 154 0.00 20.08 -2.24
C LEU A 154 -0.36 18.75 -2.92
N ALA A 155 0.17 18.49 -4.11
CA ALA A 155 -0.09 17.25 -4.85
C ALA A 155 0.27 16.00 -4.04
N LEU A 156 1.41 16.01 -3.35
CA LEU A 156 1.89 14.93 -2.50
C LEU A 156 1.02 14.69 -1.27
N ALA A 157 0.35 15.71 -0.72
CA ALA A 157 -0.60 15.54 0.38
C ALA A 157 -1.85 14.74 -0.06
N LEU A 158 -2.15 14.72 -1.35
CA LEU A 158 -3.31 14.04 -1.94
C LEU A 158 -3.00 12.63 -2.44
N ASP A 159 -1.77 12.13 -2.30
CA ASP A 159 -1.32 10.83 -2.84
C ASP A 159 -2.13 9.63 -2.30
N THR A 160 -2.78 9.77 -1.15
CA THR A 160 -3.66 8.77 -0.54
C THR A 160 -5.11 8.81 -1.05
N LEU A 161 -5.54 9.89 -1.70
CA LEU A 161 -6.91 10.08 -2.19
C LEU A 161 -7.10 9.52 -3.62
N ILE A 162 -6.62 8.30 -3.83
CA ILE A 162 -6.79 7.52 -5.05
C ILE A 162 -7.66 6.30 -4.78
N ASP A 163 -8.30 5.74 -5.81
CA ASP A 163 -8.91 4.41 -5.73
C ASP A 163 -7.84 3.33 -6.00
N PRO A 164 -7.35 2.59 -4.98
CA PRO A 164 -6.31 1.59 -5.16
C PRO A 164 -6.81 0.36 -5.95
N TYR A 165 -8.13 0.17 -6.09
CA TYR A 165 -8.73 -0.94 -6.85
C TYR A 165 -8.94 -0.58 -8.33
N LEU A 166 -8.95 0.70 -8.67
CA LEU A 166 -9.24 1.18 -10.02
C LEU A 166 -8.38 0.53 -11.12
N PRO A 167 -7.03 0.41 -10.97
CA PRO A 167 -6.20 -0.20 -12.01
C PRO A 167 -6.57 -1.67 -12.28
N VAL A 168 -6.82 -2.44 -11.22
CA VAL A 168 -7.18 -3.87 -11.32
C VAL A 168 -8.58 -4.04 -11.93
N ARG A 169 -9.54 -3.16 -11.57
CA ARG A 169 -10.89 -3.17 -12.18
C ARG A 169 -10.82 -2.90 -13.69
N HIS A 170 -9.95 -1.98 -14.13
CA HIS A 170 -9.76 -1.68 -15.55
C HIS A 170 -9.16 -2.86 -16.32
N LEU A 171 -8.17 -3.57 -15.75
CA LEU A 171 -7.62 -4.77 -16.37
C LEU A 171 -8.69 -5.85 -16.60
N ARG A 172 -9.58 -6.05 -15.62
CA ARG A 172 -10.70 -7.00 -15.71
C ARG A 172 -11.80 -6.58 -16.69
N GLY A 173 -11.74 -5.34 -17.20
CA GLY A 173 -12.60 -4.81 -18.25
C GLY A 173 -12.19 -5.18 -19.68
N GLY A 174 -11.09 -5.93 -19.86
CA GLY A 174 -10.72 -6.62 -21.10
C GLY A 174 -11.21 -8.07 -21.07
N ALA A 175 -11.49 -8.63 -22.26
CA ALA A 175 -12.10 -9.95 -22.57
C ALA A 175 -12.10 -11.03 -21.44
N PRO A 176 -13.20 -11.81 -21.29
CA PRO A 176 -13.27 -12.85 -20.27
C PRO A 176 -12.15 -13.87 -20.48
N VAL A 177 -11.34 -14.08 -19.43
CA VAL A 177 -10.46 -15.24 -19.35
C VAL A 177 -11.38 -16.44 -19.11
N GLU A 178 -11.72 -17.17 -20.17
CA GLU A 178 -12.49 -18.40 -20.09
C GLU A 178 -11.72 -19.46 -19.27
N GLY A 179 -12.38 -19.99 -18.23
CA GLY A 179 -11.95 -21.21 -17.54
C GLY A 179 -11.20 -21.02 -16.23
N ARG A 180 -11.89 -20.59 -15.15
CA ARG A 180 -11.56 -20.84 -13.73
C ARG A 180 -12.70 -20.31 -12.83
N GLU A 181 -13.89 -20.91 -12.87
CA GLU A 181 -15.09 -20.29 -12.28
C GLU A 181 -15.37 -20.53 -10.78
N ASP A 182 -14.73 -21.48 -10.09
CA ASP A 182 -15.16 -21.80 -8.71
C ASP A 182 -14.46 -21.00 -7.60
N HIS A 183 -13.13 -20.82 -7.63
CA HIS A 183 -12.40 -20.13 -6.55
C HIS A 183 -12.41 -18.59 -6.67
N LEU A 184 -12.34 -18.09 -7.91
CA LEU A 184 -12.42 -16.67 -8.23
C LEU A 184 -13.74 -16.04 -7.78
N SER A 185 -14.83 -16.80 -7.78
CA SER A 185 -16.14 -16.33 -7.33
C SER A 185 -16.16 -16.03 -5.82
N ARG A 186 -15.37 -16.74 -5.00
CA ARG A 186 -15.27 -16.49 -3.55
C ARG A 186 -14.35 -15.31 -3.26
N ALA A 187 -13.17 -15.25 -3.88
CA ALA A 187 -12.28 -14.08 -3.78
C ALA A 187 -12.96 -12.81 -4.29
N LYS A 188 -13.72 -12.90 -5.39
CA LYS A 188 -14.58 -11.83 -5.91
C LYS A 188 -15.68 -11.46 -4.92
N ARG A 189 -16.41 -12.42 -4.35
CA ARG A 189 -17.43 -12.13 -3.31
C ARG A 189 -16.83 -11.48 -2.06
N SER A 190 -15.65 -11.89 -1.62
CA SER A 190 -14.93 -11.29 -0.48
C SER A 190 -14.45 -9.88 -0.82
N LEU A 191 -13.94 -9.68 -2.04
CA LEU A 191 -13.58 -8.36 -2.57
C LEU A 191 -14.81 -7.46 -2.68
N ASP A 192 -15.91 -7.93 -3.27
CA ASP A 192 -17.16 -7.21 -3.47
C ASP A 192 -17.83 -6.88 -2.12
N ARG A 193 -17.74 -7.78 -1.13
CA ARG A 193 -18.24 -7.58 0.24
C ARG A 193 -17.39 -6.57 1.03
N ALA A 194 -16.07 -6.59 0.84
CA ALA A 194 -15.16 -5.61 1.43
C ALA A 194 -15.19 -4.25 0.71
N CYS A 195 -15.54 -4.23 -0.59
CA CYS A 195 -15.50 -3.04 -1.46
C CYS A 195 -16.88 -2.43 -1.75
N SER A 196 -17.96 -2.86 -1.08
CA SER A 196 -19.32 -2.43 -1.43
C SER A 196 -19.45 -0.89 -1.57
N SER A 197 -19.59 -0.43 -2.82
CA SER A 197 -20.39 0.71 -3.26
C SER A 197 -20.96 0.34 -4.65
N PRO A 198 -22.27 0.53 -4.90
CA PRO A 198 -22.91 0.09 -6.14
C PRO A 198 -22.76 1.17 -7.22
N VAL A 199 -21.84 0.97 -8.17
CA VAL A 199 -21.88 1.69 -9.44
C VAL A 199 -21.59 0.71 -10.58
N GLU A 200 -22.64 0.12 -11.12
CA GLU A 200 -22.60 -0.50 -12.45
C GLU A 200 -22.67 0.61 -13.51
N ARG A 201 -21.69 0.70 -14.43
CA ARG A 201 -21.94 1.02 -15.85
C ARG A 201 -20.72 0.87 -16.78
N ARG A 202 -21.00 0.13 -17.87
CA ARG A 202 -20.41 0.01 -19.23
C ARG A 202 -18.95 0.44 -19.47
N LEU A 203 -18.18 -0.55 -19.93
CA LEU A 203 -16.77 -0.49 -20.33
C LEU A 203 -16.59 0.09 -21.75
N ALA A 204 -15.52 0.88 -21.91
CA ALA A 204 -14.98 1.38 -23.19
C ALA A 204 -13.52 0.90 -23.36
N PRO A 205 -12.98 0.84 -24.59
CA PRO A 205 -11.73 0.11 -24.87
C PRO A 205 -10.46 0.82 -24.40
N VAL A 206 -9.40 0.01 -24.27
CA VAL A 206 -8.10 0.29 -23.67
C VAL A 206 -7.40 1.51 -24.28
N GLY A 207 -7.11 2.47 -23.41
CA GLY A 207 -6.32 3.68 -23.60
C GLY A 207 -6.18 4.36 -22.24
N ARG A 208 -5.19 5.26 -22.10
CA ARG A 208 -4.91 6.09 -20.91
C ARG A 208 -6.18 6.32 -20.07
N ALA A 209 -6.18 5.89 -18.80
CA ALA A 209 -7.37 5.84 -17.96
C ALA A 209 -8.19 7.15 -18.10
N PRO A 210 -9.42 7.10 -18.64
CA PRO A 210 -10.21 8.30 -18.80
C PRO A 210 -10.50 8.90 -17.43
N ALA A 211 -10.54 10.23 -17.36
CA ALA A 211 -11.05 10.96 -16.20
C ALA A 211 -12.44 10.39 -15.82
N PRO A 212 -12.77 10.27 -14.52
CA PRO A 212 -14.14 9.98 -14.13
C PRO A 212 -15.08 10.99 -14.80
N ALA A 213 -16.17 10.50 -15.40
CA ALA A 213 -17.14 11.37 -16.05
C ALA A 213 -17.64 12.42 -15.03
N PRO A 214 -17.75 13.71 -15.41
CA PRO A 214 -18.21 14.74 -14.49
C PRO A 214 -19.62 14.39 -14.01
N GLY A 215 -19.78 14.15 -12.69
CA GLY A 215 -21.08 14.02 -12.02
C GLY A 215 -21.39 12.69 -11.31
N GLY A 216 -20.48 11.70 -11.28
CA GLY A 216 -20.65 10.46 -10.51
C GLY A 216 -19.76 10.41 -9.26
N PRO A 217 -20.18 9.73 -8.18
CA PRO A 217 -19.33 9.55 -7.01
C PRO A 217 -18.07 8.74 -7.36
N THR A 218 -16.92 9.12 -6.79
CA THR A 218 -15.63 8.48 -7.08
C THR A 218 -14.74 8.41 -5.84
N PHE A 219 -13.94 7.34 -5.73
CA PHE A 219 -12.89 7.22 -4.72
C PHE A 219 -11.53 7.78 -5.19
N ASP A 220 -11.43 8.11 -6.49
CA ASP A 220 -10.22 8.68 -7.08
C ASP A 220 -10.32 10.20 -7.15
N VAL A 221 -10.26 10.84 -5.98
CA VAL A 221 -10.39 12.30 -5.82
C VAL A 221 -9.22 13.02 -6.50
N LEU A 222 -8.00 12.49 -6.36
CA LEU A 222 -6.82 13.06 -7.03
C LEU A 222 -6.97 13.01 -8.56
N GLY A 223 -7.48 11.90 -9.11
CA GLY A 223 -7.79 11.78 -10.53
C GLY A 223 -8.88 12.74 -10.99
N PHE A 224 -9.92 12.93 -10.18
CA PHE A 224 -10.96 13.93 -10.45
C PHE A 224 -10.39 15.36 -10.50
N LEU A 225 -9.56 15.74 -9.52
CA LEU A 225 -8.97 17.09 -9.46
C LEU A 225 -8.01 17.35 -10.63
N ALA A 226 -7.18 16.37 -10.99
CA ALA A 226 -6.25 16.51 -12.10
C ALA A 226 -6.98 16.89 -13.40
N GLU A 227 -8.17 16.34 -13.65
CA GLU A 227 -8.88 16.49 -14.91
C GLU A 227 -10.00 17.53 -14.85
N GLY A 228 -10.58 17.77 -13.67
CA GLY A 228 -11.75 18.63 -13.47
C GLY A 228 -11.46 20.01 -12.88
N ALA A 229 -10.34 20.21 -12.20
CA ALA A 229 -10.00 21.51 -11.62
C ALA A 229 -9.44 22.49 -12.67
N ASP A 230 -9.64 23.79 -12.42
CA ASP A 230 -9.12 24.88 -13.25
C ASP A 230 -7.63 25.08 -12.95
N LEU A 231 -6.79 24.29 -13.63
CA LEU A 231 -5.35 24.21 -13.43
C LEU A 231 -4.60 24.49 -14.74
N ASP A 232 -3.44 25.12 -14.61
CA ASP A 232 -2.48 25.19 -15.71
C ASP A 232 -2.01 23.79 -16.12
N GLU A 233 -1.61 23.61 -17.38
CA GLU A 233 -1.24 22.27 -17.87
C GLU A 233 -0.06 21.66 -17.10
N TRP A 234 0.88 22.47 -16.61
CA TRP A 234 1.99 21.98 -15.79
C TRP A 234 1.53 21.49 -14.42
N GLN A 235 0.58 22.18 -13.78
CA GLN A 235 -0.03 21.79 -12.51
C GLN A 235 -0.79 20.47 -12.66
N ARG A 236 -1.59 20.38 -13.73
CA ARG A 236 -2.29 19.15 -14.12
C ARG A 236 -1.32 17.99 -14.32
N ASP A 237 -0.21 18.22 -15.00
CA ASP A 237 0.82 17.19 -15.21
C ASP A 237 1.46 16.74 -13.89
N VAL A 238 1.70 17.65 -12.93
CA VAL A 238 2.20 17.28 -11.60
C VAL A 238 1.22 16.37 -10.84
N LEU A 239 -0.09 16.68 -10.84
CA LEU A 239 -1.09 15.81 -10.22
C LEU A 239 -1.15 14.43 -10.90
N ARG A 240 -1.05 14.38 -12.23
CA ARG A 240 -0.99 13.12 -13.00
C ARG A 240 0.26 12.30 -12.65
N MET A 241 1.42 12.95 -12.49
CA MET A 241 2.65 12.28 -12.04
C MET A 241 2.48 11.67 -10.66
N VAL A 242 2.01 12.45 -9.67
CA VAL A 242 1.78 11.94 -8.30
C VAL A 242 0.76 10.81 -8.28
N ARG A 243 -0.34 10.93 -9.04
CA ARG A 243 -1.35 9.86 -9.15
C ARG A 243 -0.79 8.57 -9.75
N ALA A 244 0.05 8.67 -10.79
CA ALA A 244 0.68 7.50 -11.39
C ALA A 244 1.61 6.79 -10.40
N GLU A 245 2.41 7.55 -9.64
CA GLU A 245 3.28 7.00 -8.60
C GLU A 245 2.47 6.39 -7.45
N ALA A 246 1.39 7.04 -7.01
CA ALA A 246 0.51 6.54 -5.96
C ALA A 246 -0.14 5.20 -6.35
N HIS A 247 -0.56 5.03 -7.60
CA HIS A 247 -1.06 3.76 -8.13
C HIS A 247 0.01 2.68 -8.23
N TYR A 248 1.26 3.04 -8.51
CA TYR A 248 2.37 2.07 -8.51
C TYR A 248 2.67 1.52 -7.12
N PHE A 249 2.55 2.35 -6.07
CA PHE A 249 2.77 1.92 -4.68
C PHE A 249 1.53 1.30 -4.01
N ALA A 250 0.35 1.39 -4.64
CA ALA A 250 -0.88 0.86 -4.06
C ALA A 250 -0.83 -0.67 -3.85
N PRO A 251 -0.39 -1.50 -4.82
CA PRO A 251 -0.31 -2.95 -4.64
C PRO A 251 0.53 -3.38 -3.44
N GLN A 252 1.70 -2.77 -3.22
CA GLN A 252 2.58 -3.07 -2.09
C GLN A 252 1.89 -2.82 -0.74
N ARG A 253 0.98 -1.84 -0.66
CA ARG A 253 0.13 -1.62 0.53
C ARG A 253 -1.00 -2.64 0.63
N MET A 254 -1.62 -2.98 -0.50
CA MET A 254 -2.77 -3.89 -0.56
C MET A 254 -2.39 -5.35 -0.30
N THR A 255 -1.15 -5.73 -0.57
CA THR A 255 -0.66 -7.11 -0.50
C THR A 255 0.54 -7.25 0.44
N LYS A 256 0.69 -6.37 1.44
CA LYS A 256 1.87 -6.32 2.30
C LYS A 256 2.08 -7.66 3.01
N ILE A 257 1.07 -8.15 3.72
CA ILE A 257 1.15 -9.40 4.50
C ILE A 257 1.45 -10.58 3.58
N MET A 258 0.78 -10.63 2.43
CA MET A 258 0.92 -11.71 1.47
C MET A 258 2.27 -11.68 0.76
N ASN A 259 2.78 -10.51 0.39
CA ASN A 259 4.08 -10.35 -0.25
C ASN A 259 5.22 -10.71 0.73
N GLU A 260 5.24 -10.12 1.92
CA GLU A 260 6.23 -10.47 2.96
C GLU A 260 6.13 -11.94 3.34
N GLY A 261 4.91 -12.46 3.47
CA GLY A 261 4.64 -13.87 3.78
C GLY A 261 5.15 -14.82 2.72
N TRP A 262 4.96 -14.51 1.43
CA TRP A 262 5.43 -15.32 0.32
C TRP A 262 6.96 -15.35 0.26
N ALA A 263 7.59 -14.18 0.37
CA ALA A 263 9.04 -14.07 0.42
C ALA A 263 9.62 -14.77 1.65
N SER A 264 8.97 -14.68 2.81
CA SER A 264 9.36 -15.41 4.02
C SER A 264 9.08 -16.92 3.95
N PHE A 265 8.07 -17.36 3.20
CA PHE A 265 7.83 -18.77 2.96
C PHE A 265 8.97 -19.36 2.12
N TRP A 266 9.31 -18.71 1.01
CA TRP A 266 10.32 -19.21 0.09
C TRP A 266 11.75 -19.03 0.55
N HIS A 267 12.11 -17.92 1.21
CA HIS A 267 13.49 -17.76 1.68
C HIS A 267 13.89 -18.88 2.64
N SER A 268 12.94 -19.40 3.42
CA SER A 268 13.18 -20.43 4.42
C SER A 268 13.44 -21.77 3.72
N ARG A 269 12.77 -22.01 2.59
CA ARG A 269 12.93 -23.22 1.78
C ARG A 269 14.19 -23.17 0.92
N ILE A 270 14.42 -22.07 0.22
CA ILE A 270 15.60 -21.89 -0.63
C ILE A 270 16.86 -22.10 0.22
N LEU A 271 16.91 -21.44 1.38
CA LEU A 271 18.04 -21.55 2.30
C LEU A 271 18.22 -22.97 2.82
N THR A 272 17.16 -23.60 3.36
CA THR A 272 17.26 -24.93 3.97
C THR A 272 17.39 -26.09 2.98
N ARG A 273 17.13 -25.89 1.67
CA ARG A 273 17.19 -26.96 0.65
C ARG A 273 18.54 -27.09 -0.05
N GLY A 274 19.45 -26.13 0.10
CA GLY A 274 20.76 -26.26 -0.56
C GLY A 274 21.72 -25.08 -0.46
N VAL A 275 21.32 -23.97 0.14
CA VAL A 275 22.20 -22.77 0.25
C VAL A 275 22.87 -22.68 1.62
N LEU A 276 22.23 -23.17 2.69
CA LEU A 276 22.79 -23.16 4.03
C LEU A 276 23.73 -24.34 4.26
N GLU A 277 24.89 -24.03 4.84
CA GLU A 277 25.74 -25.01 5.48
C GLU A 277 25.17 -25.42 6.84
N VAL A 278 25.56 -26.61 7.34
CA VAL A 278 25.01 -27.14 8.62
C VAL A 278 25.34 -26.22 9.80
N GLU A 279 26.51 -25.57 9.75
CA GLU A 279 27.01 -24.67 10.80
C GLU A 279 26.23 -23.34 10.85
N GLU A 280 25.58 -22.98 9.75
CA GLU A 280 24.86 -21.73 9.56
C GLU A 280 23.41 -21.76 10.07
N ILE A 281 22.90 -22.93 10.44
CA ILE A 281 21.49 -23.12 10.81
C ILE A 281 21.08 -22.26 12.02
N VAL A 282 21.96 -22.12 13.01
CA VAL A 282 21.66 -21.31 14.21
C VAL A 282 21.61 -19.83 13.87
N ASP A 283 22.56 -19.35 13.07
CA ASP A 283 22.62 -17.96 12.63
C ASP A 283 21.40 -17.61 11.75
N PHE A 284 21.01 -18.53 10.87
CA PHE A 284 19.77 -18.41 10.10
C PHE A 284 18.54 -18.32 11.01
N ALA A 285 18.43 -19.21 12.01
CA ALA A 285 17.30 -19.21 12.93
C ALA A 285 17.20 -17.91 13.73
N ASP A 286 18.33 -17.36 14.18
CA ASP A 286 18.39 -16.08 14.87
C ASP A 286 17.90 -14.94 13.96
N CYS A 287 18.48 -14.81 12.76
CA CYS A 287 18.09 -13.80 11.77
C CYS A 287 16.60 -13.89 11.39
N HIS A 288 16.11 -15.10 11.07
CA HIS A 288 14.71 -15.33 10.69
C HIS A 288 13.75 -15.04 11.85
N SER A 289 14.11 -15.42 13.08
CA SER A 289 13.28 -15.15 14.26
C SER A 289 13.22 -13.66 14.59
N GLY A 290 14.30 -12.91 14.36
CA GLY A 290 14.32 -11.45 14.51
C GLY A 290 13.35 -10.75 13.55
N ALA A 291 13.33 -11.15 12.28
CA ALA A 291 12.42 -10.60 11.28
C ALA A 291 10.94 -10.95 11.55
N THR A 292 10.68 -12.14 12.09
CA THR A 292 9.32 -12.65 12.37
C THR A 292 8.86 -12.42 13.82
N ALA A 293 9.67 -11.74 14.64
CA ALA A 293 9.35 -11.43 16.02
C ALA A 293 8.11 -10.52 16.11
N THR A 294 7.20 -10.83 17.02
CA THR A 294 5.96 -10.07 17.20
C THR A 294 5.89 -9.55 18.63
N ALA A 295 5.82 -8.23 18.80
CA ALA A 295 5.57 -7.62 20.11
C ALA A 295 4.10 -7.83 20.52
N PRO A 296 3.79 -7.99 21.82
CA PRO A 296 2.41 -8.13 22.28
C PRO A 296 1.53 -6.95 21.82
N GLY A 297 0.39 -7.25 21.19
CA GLY A 297 -0.53 -6.23 20.67
C GLY A 297 -0.18 -5.65 19.30
N GLN A 298 0.94 -6.06 18.69
CA GLN A 298 1.29 -5.66 17.33
C GLN A 298 1.13 -6.81 16.36
N LEU A 299 0.80 -6.47 15.11
CA LEU A 299 0.71 -7.43 14.03
C LEU A 299 1.98 -7.32 13.19
N ASN A 300 2.74 -8.41 13.09
CA ASN A 300 3.90 -8.49 12.20
C ASN A 300 3.48 -9.14 10.87
N PRO A 301 3.55 -8.41 9.73
CA PRO A 301 3.18 -8.93 8.42
C PRO A 301 3.96 -10.18 8.00
N TYR A 302 5.27 -10.24 8.30
CA TYR A 302 6.14 -11.38 8.01
C TYR A 302 5.63 -12.64 8.73
N LYS A 303 5.34 -12.50 10.02
CA LYS A 303 4.88 -13.61 10.86
C LYS A 303 3.50 -14.11 10.45
N LEU A 304 2.54 -13.20 10.27
CA LEU A 304 1.20 -13.60 9.86
C LEU A 304 1.22 -14.21 8.45
N GLY A 305 1.92 -13.57 7.51
CA GLY A 305 2.01 -14.02 6.13
C GLY A 305 2.60 -15.41 5.98
N ILE A 306 3.75 -15.69 6.62
CA ILE A 306 4.39 -17.02 6.55
C ILE A 306 3.52 -18.11 7.19
N ASP A 307 2.86 -17.80 8.31
CA ASP A 307 1.97 -18.75 8.98
C ASP A 307 0.74 -19.06 8.11
N LEU A 308 0.18 -18.06 7.42
CA LEU A 308 -0.92 -18.27 6.48
C LEU A 308 -0.53 -19.17 5.31
N PHE A 309 0.65 -18.97 4.69
CA PHE A 309 1.10 -19.84 3.60
C PHE A 309 1.41 -21.26 4.06
N ARG A 310 2.06 -21.42 5.22
CA ARG A 310 2.29 -22.75 5.82
C ARG A 310 0.98 -23.47 6.11
N TYR A 311 0.01 -22.75 6.69
CA TYR A 311 -1.30 -23.31 6.98
C TYR A 311 -2.08 -23.69 5.71
N ALA A 312 -2.05 -22.83 4.69
CA ALA A 312 -2.66 -23.11 3.39
C ALA A 312 -2.03 -24.36 2.74
N GLU A 313 -0.71 -24.54 2.87
CA GLU A 313 -0.01 -25.73 2.37
C GLU A 313 -0.43 -27.00 3.12
N GLU A 314 -0.51 -26.94 4.45
CA GLU A 314 -0.98 -28.05 5.29
C GLU A 314 -2.41 -28.47 4.94
N LYS A 315 -3.25 -27.51 4.55
CA LYS A 315 -4.62 -27.75 4.06
C LYS A 315 -4.70 -28.24 2.62
N GLY A 316 -3.57 -28.36 1.91
CA GLY A 316 -3.51 -28.79 0.51
C GLY A 316 -4.10 -27.76 -0.47
N MET A 317 -4.08 -26.48 -0.12
CA MET A 317 -4.50 -25.40 -1.03
C MET A 317 -3.42 -25.14 -2.10
N ASP A 318 -3.83 -24.66 -3.27
CA ASP A 318 -2.88 -24.24 -4.31
C ASP A 318 -2.26 -22.89 -3.95
N LEU A 319 -1.01 -22.92 -3.48
CA LEU A 319 -0.28 -21.74 -3.05
C LEU A 319 0.00 -20.75 -4.18
N PHE A 320 0.25 -21.24 -5.39
CA PHE A 320 0.55 -20.39 -6.54
C PHE A 320 -0.71 -19.70 -7.06
N GLU A 321 -1.86 -20.36 -6.99
CA GLU A 321 -3.17 -19.75 -7.23
C GLU A 321 -3.49 -18.68 -6.18
N LEU A 322 -3.30 -18.99 -4.89
CA LEU A 322 -3.48 -18.02 -3.81
C LEU A 322 -2.62 -16.78 -4.05
N ARG A 323 -1.31 -16.97 -4.30
CA ARG A 323 -0.34 -15.92 -4.67
C ARG A 323 -0.84 -15.07 -5.84
N ALA A 324 -1.35 -15.68 -6.90
CA ALA A 324 -1.70 -14.96 -8.13
C ALA A 324 -2.94 -14.07 -7.97
N LEU A 325 -3.94 -14.50 -7.18
CA LEU A 325 -5.28 -13.93 -7.24
C LEU A 325 -5.65 -13.02 -6.06
N HIS A 326 -5.03 -13.21 -4.90
CA HIS A 326 -5.44 -12.56 -3.67
C HIS A 326 -4.65 -11.27 -3.36
N ASN A 327 -5.27 -10.43 -2.54
CA ASN A 327 -4.62 -9.40 -1.72
C ASN A 327 -4.73 -9.79 -0.25
N ASP A 328 -4.20 -8.96 0.67
CA ASP A 328 -4.19 -9.29 2.10
C ASP A 328 -5.59 -9.61 2.65
N VAL A 329 -6.59 -8.77 2.34
CA VAL A 329 -7.98 -8.95 2.79
C VAL A 329 -8.57 -10.27 2.27
N SER A 330 -8.51 -10.51 0.96
CA SER A 330 -9.09 -11.72 0.37
C SER A 330 -8.31 -12.98 0.72
N PHE A 331 -7.00 -12.89 0.97
CA PHE A 331 -6.15 -14.00 1.39
C PHE A 331 -6.48 -14.44 2.82
N ILE A 332 -6.53 -13.48 3.74
CA ILE A 332 -6.96 -13.70 5.12
C ILE A 332 -8.38 -14.25 5.15
N ASP A 333 -9.29 -13.72 4.32
CA ASP A 333 -10.64 -14.24 4.26
C ASP A 333 -10.74 -15.68 3.75
N ALA A 334 -9.87 -16.07 2.80
CA ALA A 334 -9.84 -17.41 2.26
C ALA A 334 -9.21 -18.44 3.21
N VAL A 335 -8.15 -18.06 3.93
CA VAL A 335 -7.29 -19.00 4.67
C VAL A 335 -7.61 -19.04 6.17
N VAL A 336 -7.99 -17.92 6.78
CA VAL A 336 -8.24 -17.88 8.24
C VAL A 336 -9.57 -18.56 8.57
N ASP A 337 -9.47 -19.63 9.34
CA ASP A 337 -10.57 -20.33 9.99
C ASP A 337 -10.32 -20.46 11.51
N GLU A 338 -11.18 -21.23 12.19
CA GLU A 338 -11.11 -21.47 13.63
C GLU A 338 -9.78 -22.13 14.05
N GLU A 339 -9.34 -23.15 13.31
CA GLU A 339 -8.12 -23.88 13.64
C GLU A 339 -6.89 -22.98 13.47
N PHE A 340 -6.84 -22.16 12.42
CA PHE A 340 -5.77 -21.18 12.26
C PHE A 340 -5.73 -20.20 13.42
N ALA A 341 -6.89 -19.66 13.83
CA ALA A 341 -6.97 -18.68 14.90
C ALA A 341 -6.49 -19.24 16.24
N GLU A 342 -6.85 -20.49 16.56
CA GLU A 342 -6.41 -21.19 17.76
C GLU A 342 -4.89 -21.44 17.77
N ARG A 343 -4.35 -21.96 16.66
CA ARG A 343 -2.91 -22.28 16.54
C ARG A 343 -2.04 -21.03 16.57
N SER A 344 -2.44 -20.00 15.84
CA SER A 344 -1.69 -18.75 15.72
C SER A 344 -1.82 -17.85 16.95
N ARG A 345 -2.65 -18.25 17.93
CA ARG A 345 -2.89 -17.45 19.15
C ARG A 345 -3.26 -16.01 18.79
N LEU A 346 -4.09 -15.85 17.75
CA LEU A 346 -4.58 -14.53 17.35
C LEU A 346 -5.48 -14.02 18.47
N PHE A 347 -4.93 -13.14 19.30
CA PHE A 347 -5.63 -12.59 20.46
C PHE A 347 -5.84 -11.09 20.30
N VAL A 348 -7.04 -10.62 20.65
CA VAL A 348 -7.30 -9.19 20.80
C VAL A 348 -6.88 -8.77 22.19
N TYR A 349 -5.97 -7.80 22.21
CA TYR A 349 -5.47 -7.17 23.42
C TYR A 349 -6.37 -5.98 23.74
N ALA A 350 -7.28 -6.11 24.71
CA ALA A 350 -8.11 -5.00 25.15
C ALA A 350 -7.55 -4.40 26.43
N ARG A 351 -7.63 -3.08 26.56
CA ARG A 351 -7.27 -2.41 27.81
C ARG A 351 -8.43 -2.54 28.79
N ASN A 352 -8.23 -3.27 29.87
CA ASN A 352 -9.22 -3.42 30.93
C ASN A 352 -9.44 -2.07 31.62
N SER A 353 -10.65 -1.55 31.53
CA SER A 353 -11.02 -0.22 32.06
C SER A 353 -10.97 -0.11 33.58
N ARG A 354 -10.94 -1.24 34.31
CA ARG A 354 -10.80 -1.27 35.78
C ARG A 354 -9.35 -1.37 36.25
N THR A 355 -8.52 -2.13 35.55
CA THR A 355 -7.13 -2.40 35.98
C THR A 355 -6.10 -1.55 35.22
N GLY A 356 -6.52 -0.91 34.13
CA GLY A 356 -5.65 -0.17 33.20
C GLY A 356 -4.68 -1.07 32.42
N ARG A 357 -4.71 -2.38 32.66
CA ARG A 357 -3.83 -3.39 32.06
C ARG A 357 -4.41 -3.91 30.75
N THR A 358 -3.53 -4.20 29.81
CA THR A 358 -3.89 -4.90 28.59
C THR A 358 -4.13 -6.37 28.92
N GLU A 359 -5.35 -6.85 28.69
CA GLU A 359 -5.76 -8.23 28.92
C GLU A 359 -6.16 -8.87 27.59
N VAL A 360 -5.89 -10.17 27.46
CA VAL A 360 -6.37 -10.98 26.35
C VAL A 360 -7.86 -11.22 26.57
N VAL A 361 -8.69 -10.69 25.68
CA VAL A 361 -10.13 -10.94 25.72
C VAL A 361 -10.42 -12.16 24.86
N PRO A 362 -11.07 -13.20 25.40
CA PRO A 362 -11.57 -14.29 24.57
C PRO A 362 -12.65 -13.73 23.65
N ARG A 363 -12.31 -13.56 22.37
CA ARG A 363 -13.23 -13.18 21.30
C ARG A 363 -13.44 -14.37 20.36
N ASP A 364 -14.63 -14.47 19.77
CA ASP A 364 -14.90 -15.39 18.66
C ASP A 364 -13.88 -15.12 17.55
N TRP A 365 -13.25 -16.16 17.01
CA TRP A 365 -12.28 -16.02 15.92
C TRP A 365 -12.85 -15.27 14.72
N ARG A 366 -14.18 -15.34 14.51
CA ARG A 366 -14.88 -14.58 13.47
C ARG A 366 -14.78 -13.08 13.71
N GLU A 367 -14.98 -12.63 14.95
CA GLU A 367 -14.85 -11.20 15.29
C GLU A 367 -13.42 -10.71 15.11
N ILE A 368 -12.43 -11.53 15.49
CA ILE A 368 -11.01 -11.22 15.30
C ILE A 368 -10.68 -11.11 13.81
N LYS A 369 -11.17 -12.06 13.01
CA LYS A 369 -11.02 -12.04 11.55
C LYS A 369 -11.67 -10.80 10.94
N GLU A 370 -12.89 -10.47 11.33
CA GLU A 370 -13.60 -9.29 10.83
C GLU A 370 -12.87 -7.99 11.19
N GLU A 371 -12.35 -7.85 12.41
CA GLU A 371 -11.55 -6.70 12.81
C GLU A 371 -10.26 -6.59 12.00
N LEU A 372 -9.57 -7.72 11.79
CA LEU A 372 -8.36 -7.78 10.96
C LEU A 372 -8.66 -7.35 9.51
N LEU A 373 -9.68 -7.94 8.88
CA LEU A 373 -10.10 -7.60 7.52
C LEU A 373 -10.46 -6.11 7.40
N ARG A 374 -11.12 -5.55 8.42
CA ARG A 374 -11.49 -4.14 8.46
C ARG A 374 -10.26 -3.23 8.55
N SER A 375 -9.31 -3.54 9.43
CA SER A 375 -8.07 -2.77 9.58
C SER A 375 -7.18 -2.76 8.32
N LEU A 376 -7.25 -3.82 7.51
CA LEU A 376 -6.48 -3.97 6.27
C LEU A 376 -7.26 -3.52 5.04
N SER A 377 -8.56 -3.23 5.20
CA SER A 377 -9.38 -2.72 4.12
C SER A 377 -8.79 -1.41 3.61
N TRP A 378 -8.86 -1.23 2.29
CA TRP A 378 -8.29 -0.06 1.59
C TRP A 378 -6.77 0.12 1.84
N GLY A 379 -6.04 -0.96 2.13
CA GLY A 379 -4.59 -0.91 2.40
C GLY A 379 -4.27 -0.24 3.73
N GLY A 380 -5.22 -0.23 4.66
CA GLY A 380 -5.12 0.46 5.95
C GLY A 380 -5.32 1.97 5.87
N LEU A 381 -5.61 2.55 4.70
CA LEU A 381 -5.92 3.96 4.55
C LEU A 381 -7.41 4.25 4.83
N PRO A 382 -7.77 5.46 5.25
CA PRO A 382 -9.17 5.87 5.33
C PRO A 382 -9.82 5.85 3.94
N ARG A 383 -11.08 5.38 3.88
CA ARG A 383 -11.84 5.32 2.63
C ARG A 383 -12.64 6.60 2.45
N ILE A 384 -12.15 7.48 1.57
CA ILE A 384 -12.77 8.78 1.27
C ILE A 384 -13.38 8.76 -0.14
N GLU A 385 -14.67 9.07 -0.24
CA GLU A 385 -15.42 9.18 -1.49
C GLU A 385 -15.72 10.64 -1.79
N LEU A 386 -15.49 11.09 -3.02
CA LEU A 386 -16.12 12.29 -3.56
C LEU A 386 -17.57 11.93 -3.89
N ALA A 387 -18.49 12.32 -3.01
CA ALA A 387 -19.90 11.94 -3.06
C ALA A 387 -20.75 12.89 -3.90
N ASP A 388 -20.38 14.18 -3.95
CA ASP A 388 -21.06 15.21 -4.73
C ASP A 388 -20.04 16.24 -5.24
N VAL A 389 -20.25 16.70 -6.48
CA VAL A 389 -19.39 17.70 -7.15
C VAL A 389 -20.10 19.05 -7.30
N ASP A 390 -21.39 19.11 -6.97
CA ASP A 390 -22.23 20.31 -7.00
C ASP A 390 -23.09 20.38 -5.73
N HIS A 391 -22.43 20.27 -4.58
CA HIS A 391 -23.12 20.27 -3.29
C HIS A 391 -23.92 21.57 -3.13
N ASP A 392 -25.20 21.43 -2.76
CA ASP A 392 -26.20 22.50 -2.67
C ASP A 392 -26.37 23.36 -3.94
N GLY A 393 -25.94 22.88 -5.12
CA GLY A 393 -25.99 23.65 -6.37
C GLY A 393 -24.99 24.81 -6.41
N ARG A 394 -23.96 24.78 -5.56
CA ARG A 394 -22.93 25.83 -5.43
C ARG A 394 -21.59 25.46 -6.09
N GLY A 395 -21.49 24.31 -6.76
CA GLY A 395 -20.25 23.73 -7.28
C GLY A 395 -19.25 23.40 -6.18
N GLU A 396 -19.71 23.19 -4.95
CA GLU A 396 -18.89 22.81 -3.80
C GLU A 396 -18.69 21.29 -3.80
N LEU A 397 -17.52 20.82 -3.37
CA LEU A 397 -17.25 19.38 -3.31
C LEU A 397 -17.70 18.82 -1.96
N LEU A 398 -18.32 17.65 -1.99
CA LEU A 398 -18.64 16.89 -0.79
C LEU A 398 -17.87 15.58 -0.78
N LEU A 399 -16.99 15.45 0.19
CA LEU A 399 -16.31 14.22 0.54
C LEU A 399 -17.05 13.49 1.66
N ARG A 400 -17.02 12.16 1.60
CA ARG A 400 -17.59 11.27 2.61
C ARG A 400 -16.55 10.27 3.06
N HIS A 401 -16.29 10.24 4.36
CA HIS A 401 -15.53 9.18 4.99
C HIS A 401 -16.43 7.98 5.26
N HIS A 402 -16.07 6.82 4.72
CA HIS A 402 -16.71 5.55 4.99
C HIS A 402 -16.14 4.99 6.28
N PHE A 403 -16.83 5.21 7.40
CA PHE A 403 -16.32 4.87 8.72
C PHE A 403 -16.22 3.36 8.92
N ASP A 404 -15.01 2.88 9.18
CA ASP A 404 -14.69 1.48 9.39
C ASP A 404 -14.24 1.19 10.83
N GLY A 405 -14.73 1.97 11.79
CA GLY A 405 -14.32 1.86 13.20
C GLY A 405 -13.08 2.69 13.56
N ARG A 406 -12.43 3.31 12.57
CA ARG A 406 -11.29 4.21 12.79
C ARG A 406 -11.71 5.66 12.56
N GLU A 407 -11.42 6.50 13.53
CA GLU A 407 -11.68 7.94 13.43
C GLU A 407 -10.59 8.63 12.61
N LEU A 408 -10.96 9.75 11.98
CA LEU A 408 -9.99 10.63 11.33
C LEU A 408 -9.37 11.56 12.36
N GLN A 409 -8.08 11.87 12.19
CA GLN A 409 -7.46 12.99 12.90
C GLN A 409 -7.99 14.29 12.29
N LEU A 410 -8.98 14.91 12.95
CA LEU A 410 -9.72 16.05 12.38
C LEU A 410 -8.83 17.24 12.03
N ASP A 411 -7.77 17.49 12.79
CA ASP A 411 -6.82 18.58 12.52
C ASP A 411 -6.10 18.36 11.17
N GLN A 412 -5.58 17.15 10.95
CA GLN A 412 -4.92 16.78 9.69
C GLN A 412 -5.90 16.75 8.52
N ALA A 413 -7.12 16.25 8.76
CA ALA A 413 -8.18 16.25 7.76
C ALA A 413 -8.56 17.69 7.37
N GLY A 414 -8.62 18.61 8.34
CA GLY A 414 -8.86 20.03 8.09
C GLY A 414 -7.78 20.66 7.21
N GLU A 415 -6.51 20.44 7.51
CA GLU A 415 -5.38 20.93 6.70
C GLU A 415 -5.46 20.41 5.26
N LEU A 416 -5.77 19.12 5.08
CA LEU A 416 -5.94 18.51 3.77
C LEU A 416 -7.12 19.15 2.99
N LEU A 417 -8.23 19.44 3.66
CA LEU A 417 -9.39 20.08 3.05
C LEU A 417 -9.11 21.51 2.60
N VAL A 418 -8.26 22.25 3.34
CA VAL A 418 -7.80 23.58 2.91
C VAL A 418 -7.02 23.48 1.59
N GLN A 419 -6.13 22.48 1.47
CA GLN A 419 -5.39 22.25 0.23
C GLN A 419 -6.31 21.87 -0.94
N LEU A 420 -7.31 21.02 -0.68
CA LEU A 420 -8.33 20.64 -1.66
C LEU A 420 -9.16 21.84 -2.12
N ALA A 421 -9.64 22.67 -1.19
CA ALA A 421 -10.40 23.88 -1.51
C ALA A 421 -9.57 24.89 -2.31
N SER A 422 -8.27 25.01 -1.99
CA SER A 422 -7.33 25.84 -2.74
C SER A 422 -7.18 25.38 -4.20
N LEU A 423 -7.06 24.07 -4.45
CA LEU A 423 -7.03 23.54 -5.82
C LEU A 423 -8.34 23.68 -6.57
N TRP A 424 -9.45 23.43 -5.88
CA TRP A 424 -10.78 23.44 -6.50
C TRP A 424 -11.30 24.86 -6.75
N GLY A 425 -10.85 25.84 -5.95
CA GLY A 425 -11.29 27.23 -6.02
C GLY A 425 -12.66 27.48 -5.38
N ARG A 426 -13.27 26.47 -4.75
CA ARG A 426 -14.55 26.55 -4.03
C ARG A 426 -14.50 25.73 -2.74
N PRO A 427 -15.43 25.97 -1.79
CA PRO A 427 -15.48 25.21 -0.55
C PRO A 427 -15.54 23.69 -0.75
N VAL A 428 -14.91 22.98 0.18
CA VAL A 428 -14.89 21.51 0.23
C VAL A 428 -15.38 21.06 1.60
N HIS A 429 -16.31 20.12 1.59
CA HIS A 429 -16.92 19.55 2.78
C HIS A 429 -16.46 18.13 2.99
N LEU A 430 -16.30 17.70 4.24
CA LEU A 430 -16.06 16.31 4.62
C LEU A 430 -17.07 15.87 5.67
N LEU A 431 -17.81 14.82 5.36
CA LEU A 431 -18.66 14.11 6.32
C LEU A 431 -17.88 12.94 6.92
N THR A 432 -17.79 12.90 8.25
CA THR A 432 -17.14 11.82 9.01
C THR A 432 -17.89 11.57 10.32
N ARG A 433 -17.44 10.61 11.12
CA ARG A 433 -18.02 10.24 12.42
C ARG A 433 -16.92 10.07 13.47
N GLU A 434 -17.24 10.45 14.71
CA GLU A 434 -16.48 10.16 15.93
C GLU A 434 -17.40 9.47 16.96
N GLU A 435 -16.84 8.94 18.06
CA GLU A 435 -17.53 8.43 19.24
C GLU A 435 -18.43 9.54 19.83
N GLY A 436 -19.68 9.60 19.35
CA GLY A 436 -20.68 10.55 19.82
C GLY A 436 -21.55 11.19 18.74
N GLY A 437 -21.22 11.05 17.45
CA GLY A 437 -22.08 11.58 16.38
C GLY A 437 -21.38 11.87 15.05
N GLY A 438 -22.16 12.37 14.09
CA GLY A 438 -21.66 12.82 12.80
C GLY A 438 -20.94 14.17 12.90
N ARG A 439 -19.88 14.33 12.12
CA ARG A 439 -19.07 15.55 12.00
C ARG A 439 -19.06 16.01 10.55
N ARG A 440 -19.19 17.32 10.34
CA ARG A 440 -18.95 17.99 9.06
C ARG A 440 -17.82 18.97 9.21
N LEU A 441 -16.76 18.79 8.44
CA LEU A 441 -15.72 19.79 8.25
C LEU A 441 -16.03 20.53 6.96
N THR A 442 -15.90 21.86 6.99
CA THR A 442 -15.99 22.71 5.79
C THR A 442 -14.72 23.54 5.72
N ALA A 443 -13.98 23.43 4.62
CA ALA A 443 -12.85 24.29 4.32
C ALA A 443 -13.24 25.35 3.29
N ASP A 444 -13.00 26.62 3.62
CA ASP A 444 -13.24 27.77 2.74
C ASP A 444 -12.17 28.85 3.00
N GLY A 445 -11.49 29.30 1.95
CA GLY A 445 -10.52 30.42 2.05
C GLY A 445 -9.37 30.24 3.05
N GLY A 446 -8.98 29.01 3.37
CA GLY A 446 -7.94 28.71 4.37
C GLY A 446 -8.44 28.51 5.80
N GLU A 447 -9.73 28.70 6.04
CA GLU A 447 -10.37 28.42 7.33
C GLU A 447 -11.08 27.07 7.31
N VAL A 448 -11.03 26.36 8.43
CA VAL A 448 -11.78 25.10 8.64
C VAL A 448 -12.85 25.34 9.70
N ARG A 449 -14.10 25.02 9.37
CA ARG A 449 -15.23 25.04 10.31
C ARG A 449 -15.70 23.62 10.57
N LEU A 450 -15.78 23.26 11.85
CA LEU A 450 -16.31 21.98 12.32
C LEU A 450 -17.72 22.17 12.86
N VAL A 451 -18.68 21.36 12.39
CA VAL A 451 -20.08 21.39 12.82
C VAL A 451 -20.54 19.96 13.13
N GLU A 452 -21.32 19.80 14.20
CA GLU A 452 -21.99 18.52 14.49
C GLU A 452 -23.18 18.32 13.55
N VAL A 453 -23.32 17.11 13.00
CA VAL A 453 -24.43 16.78 12.08
C VAL A 453 -25.59 16.17 12.87
N PRO A 454 -26.78 16.82 12.90
CA PRO A 454 -27.97 16.27 13.57
C PRO A 454 -28.46 15.01 12.85
N GLY A 455 -28.77 13.94 13.58
CA GLY A 455 -29.29 12.67 13.02
C GLY A 455 -28.36 11.46 13.23
N GLY A 456 -27.12 11.69 13.67
CA GLY A 456 -26.19 10.62 14.05
C GLY A 456 -25.38 10.04 12.89
N GLY A 457 -24.58 9.03 13.19
CA GLY A 457 -23.64 8.43 12.26
C GLY A 457 -24.24 7.63 11.10
N GLU A 458 -25.42 7.04 11.30
CA GLU A 458 -26.06 6.15 10.32
C GLU A 458 -26.62 6.89 9.10
N THR A 459 -26.94 8.18 9.24
CA THR A 459 -27.43 9.07 8.18
C THR A 459 -26.31 9.34 7.17
N ILE A 460 -25.07 9.54 7.65
CA ILE A 460 -23.87 9.74 6.82
C ILE A 460 -23.56 8.51 5.95
N ASP A 461 -23.67 7.30 6.53
CA ASP A 461 -23.37 6.03 5.83
C ASP A 461 -24.43 5.71 4.75
N ARG A 462 -25.69 6.11 4.93
CA ARG A 462 -26.78 5.85 3.97
C ARG A 462 -26.93 6.90 2.87
N GLY A 463 -26.19 8.01 2.94
CA GLY A 463 -26.36 9.15 2.03
C GLY A 463 -27.70 9.87 2.18
N GLU A 464 -28.46 9.56 3.22
CA GLU A 464 -29.70 10.25 3.57
C GLU A 464 -29.35 11.34 4.59
N GLY A 465 -29.82 12.58 4.41
CA GLY A 465 -29.45 13.72 5.28
C GLY A 465 -28.57 14.79 4.63
N LEU A 466 -28.20 14.63 3.35
CA LEU A 466 -27.43 15.59 2.54
C LEU A 466 -28.15 16.93 2.26
N ARG A 467 -29.30 17.17 2.87
CA ARG A 467 -30.16 18.34 2.63
C ARG A 467 -30.76 18.85 3.93
N ALA A 468 -29.93 19.30 4.86
CA ALA A 468 -30.40 20.10 5.99
C ALA A 468 -29.26 20.92 6.59
N GLY A 469 -29.32 22.24 6.40
CA GLY A 469 -28.45 23.23 7.04
C GLY A 469 -28.03 24.32 6.08
#